data_AF-A0A183IRQ6-F1
#
_entry.id   AF-A0A183IRQ6-F1
#
_cell.length_a   1.000
_cell.length_b   1.000
_cell.length_c   1.000
_cell.angle_alpha   90.00
_cell.angle_beta   90.00
_cell.angle_gamma   90.00
#
_symmetry.space_group_name_H-M   'P 1'
#
loop_
_entity.id
_entity.type
_entity.pdbx_description
1 polymer ?
#
loop_
_entity_poly.entity_id
_entity_poly.type
_entity_poly.pdbx_seq_one_letter_code
_entity_poly.pdbx_strand_id
1 'polypeptide(L)'
;MVDSSSCPPSVLLSLLPEASIYCIDNYDAEKYAEMFLGEFENPEIIWNTEMRQHMMEKLALHIADFTTRLPSNVKASYQFCPIPLIQYPQLESEIFCHIYYLRHLCNVTKFPDWPINQPVEFLKCCLITLKAELDRKGCSMSVEAACQVLHLKSEMLQYFF
;
A
#
# COMPACT_ATOMS: atom_id res chain seq x y z
N MET A 1 22.45 -24.41 -9.30
CA MET A 1 22.76 -24.87 -7.92
C MET A 1 23.20 -23.64 -7.16
N VAL A 2 22.40 -22.99 -6.33
CA VAL A 2 21.33 -23.46 -5.45
C VAL A 2 20.09 -22.58 -5.68
N ASP A 3 18.95 -23.18 -6.06
CA ASP A 3 17.66 -22.52 -5.93
C ASP A 3 17.43 -22.30 -4.43
N SER A 4 17.61 -21.06 -3.99
CA SER A 4 17.12 -20.61 -2.69
C SER A 4 15.60 -20.68 -2.73
N SER A 5 15.07 -21.85 -2.36
CA SER A 5 13.81 -22.07 -1.65
C SER A 5 12.98 -20.80 -1.54
N SER A 6 12.12 -20.55 -2.53
CA SER A 6 11.15 -19.47 -2.46
C SER A 6 10.16 -19.85 -1.36
N CYS A 7 10.45 -19.44 -0.12
CA CYS A 7 9.41 -19.36 0.89
C CYS A 7 8.23 -18.65 0.23
N PRO A 8 7.01 -19.21 0.30
CA PRO A 8 5.85 -18.49 -0.20
C PRO A 8 5.87 -17.10 0.45
N PRO A 9 5.58 -16.04 -0.33
CA PRO A 9 5.55 -14.69 0.22
C PRO A 9 4.69 -14.70 1.48
N SER A 10 5.13 -13.96 2.51
CA SER A 10 4.43 -13.89 3.79
C SER A 10 2.94 -13.72 3.55
N VAL A 11 2.11 -14.53 4.23
CA VAL A 11 0.64 -14.45 4.09
C VAL A 11 0.14 -13.03 4.36
N LEU A 12 0.86 -12.29 5.21
CA LEU A 12 0.55 -10.90 5.54
C LEU A 12 0.64 -9.97 4.33
N LEU A 13 1.53 -10.23 3.35
CA LEU A 13 1.64 -9.42 2.13
C LEU A 13 0.38 -9.50 1.26
N SER A 14 -0.39 -10.60 1.38
CA SER A 14 -1.66 -10.74 0.67
C SER A 14 -2.82 -10.09 1.43
N LEU A 15 -2.65 -9.85 2.73
CA LEU A 15 -3.71 -9.41 3.63
C LEU A 15 -3.65 -7.93 3.97
N LEU A 16 -2.46 -7.36 4.09
CA LEU A 16 -2.26 -6.02 4.64
C LEU A 16 -1.69 -5.08 3.57
N PRO A 17 -2.03 -3.78 3.63
CA PRO A 17 -1.37 -2.76 2.83
C PRO A 17 0.14 -2.69 3.10
N GLU A 18 0.90 -2.24 2.10
CA GLU A 18 2.36 -2.10 2.17
C GLU A 18 2.82 -1.24 3.36
N ALA A 19 2.10 -0.14 3.65
CA ALA A 19 2.36 0.71 4.81
C ALA A 19 2.24 -0.04 6.15
N SER A 20 1.25 -0.93 6.28
CA SER A 20 1.05 -1.73 7.50
C SER A 20 2.16 -2.76 7.67
N ILE A 21 2.61 -3.39 6.57
CA ILE A 21 3.76 -4.30 6.57
C ILE A 21 5.03 -3.56 7.00
N TYR A 22 5.27 -2.37 6.44
CA TYR A 22 6.38 -1.53 6.85
C TYR A 22 6.33 -1.22 8.36
N CYS A 23 5.14 -0.98 8.91
CA CYS A 23 4.99 -0.77 10.34
C CYS A 23 5.39 -2.00 11.18
N ILE A 24 5.05 -3.22 10.74
CA ILE A 24 5.44 -4.46 11.43
C ILE A 24 6.96 -4.61 11.48
N ASP A 25 7.64 -4.26 10.39
CA ASP A 25 9.09 -4.45 10.26
C ASP A 25 9.90 -3.40 11.03
N ASN A 26 9.33 -2.21 11.28
CA ASN A 26 10.07 -1.05 11.80
C ASN A 26 9.61 -0.54 13.18
N TYR A 27 8.37 -0.84 13.60
CA TYR A 27 7.87 -0.48 14.92
C TYR A 27 7.77 -1.70 15.84
N ASP A 28 7.72 -1.42 17.14
CA ASP A 28 7.49 -2.43 18.17
C ASP A 28 6.03 -2.94 18.16
N ALA A 29 5.83 -4.09 18.79
CA ALA A 29 4.53 -4.78 18.79
C ALA A 29 3.41 -3.94 19.43
N GLU A 30 3.73 -3.11 20.41
CA GLU A 30 2.76 -2.26 21.11
C GLU A 30 2.26 -1.15 20.18
N LYS A 31 3.19 -0.44 19.51
CA LYS A 31 2.82 0.55 18.48
C LYS A 31 2.07 -0.05 17.30
N TYR A 32 2.47 -1.24 16.84
CA TYR A 32 1.74 -1.91 15.76
C TYR A 32 0.32 -2.27 16.20
N ALA A 33 0.12 -2.75 17.44
CA ALA A 33 -1.21 -3.07 17.94
C ALA A 33 -2.09 -1.82 18.05
N GLU A 34 -1.55 -0.70 18.54
CA GLU A 34 -2.23 0.60 18.55
C GLU A 34 -2.62 1.03 17.15
N MET A 35 -1.69 0.96 16.20
CA MET A 35 -1.93 1.27 14.80
C MET A 35 -3.04 0.39 14.22
N PHE A 36 -2.92 -0.93 14.42
CA PHE A 36 -3.82 -1.89 13.83
C PHE A 36 -5.23 -1.73 14.38
N LEU A 37 -5.41 -1.38 15.65
CA LEU A 37 -6.73 -1.21 16.26
C LEU A 37 -7.31 0.21 16.12
N GLY A 38 -6.48 1.21 15.83
CA GLY A 38 -6.88 2.61 15.71
C GLY A 38 -7.31 3.04 14.31
N GLU A 39 -7.58 4.33 14.14
CA GLU A 39 -7.94 4.95 12.87
C GLU A 39 -6.82 5.91 12.45
N PHE A 40 -6.25 5.69 11.27
CA PHE A 40 -5.16 6.51 10.76
C PHE A 40 -5.41 6.90 9.31
N GLU A 41 -5.20 8.18 9.04
CA GLU A 41 -5.27 8.77 7.71
C GLU A 41 -4.22 9.88 7.65
N ASN A 42 -2.95 9.49 7.61
CA ASN A 42 -1.80 10.38 7.62
C ASN A 42 -0.79 9.99 6.51
N PRO A 43 0.27 10.79 6.29
CA PRO A 43 1.23 10.51 5.23
C PRO A 43 1.94 9.15 5.33
N GLU A 44 2.10 8.55 6.51
CA GLU A 44 2.78 7.27 6.68
C GLU A 44 1.82 6.08 6.58
N ILE A 45 0.58 6.27 7.03
CA ILE A 45 -0.38 5.20 7.10
C ILE A 45 -1.83 5.66 6.88
N ILE A 46 -2.51 4.89 6.04
CA ILE A 46 -3.94 4.95 5.81
C ILE A 46 -4.49 3.58 6.21
N TRP A 47 -5.15 3.53 7.36
CA TRP A 47 -5.73 2.32 7.93
C TRP A 47 -6.93 2.68 8.78
N ASN A 48 -8.10 2.24 8.37
CA ASN A 48 -9.36 2.59 9.01
C ASN A 48 -10.23 1.36 9.28
N THR A 49 -11.33 1.56 10.01
CA THR A 49 -12.25 0.48 10.38
C THR A 49 -12.83 -0.22 9.16
N GLU A 50 -13.12 0.51 8.09
CA GLU A 50 -13.66 -0.06 6.85
C GLU A 50 -12.66 -1.02 6.19
N MET A 51 -11.39 -0.63 6.08
CA MET A 51 -10.32 -1.48 5.57
C MET A 51 -10.14 -2.73 6.43
N ARG A 52 -10.22 -2.60 7.77
CA ARG A 52 -10.18 -3.75 8.68
C ARG A 52 -11.34 -4.71 8.47
N GLN A 53 -12.55 -4.18 8.38
CA GLN A 53 -13.75 -4.98 8.13
C GLN A 53 -13.63 -5.70 6.80
N HIS A 54 -13.19 -5.01 5.75
CA HIS A 54 -12.95 -5.59 4.44
C HIS A 54 -11.95 -6.77 4.51
N MET A 55 -10.84 -6.59 5.22
CA MET A 55 -9.84 -7.64 5.42
C MET A 55 -10.45 -8.87 6.13
N MET A 56 -11.18 -8.64 7.22
CA MET A 56 -11.82 -9.70 8.00
C MET A 56 -12.88 -10.44 7.19
N GLU A 57 -13.69 -9.74 6.39
CA GLU A 57 -14.69 -10.35 5.51
C GLU A 57 -14.06 -11.26 4.45
N LYS A 58 -12.99 -10.78 3.79
CA LYS A 58 -12.27 -11.59 2.80
C LYS A 58 -11.67 -12.85 3.42
N LEU A 59 -11.09 -12.72 4.62
CA LEU A 59 -10.58 -13.85 5.38
C LEU A 59 -11.68 -14.83 5.80
N ALA A 60 -12.81 -14.33 6.31
CA ALA A 60 -13.94 -15.14 6.72
C ALA A 60 -14.51 -15.94 5.55
N LEU A 61 -14.64 -15.33 4.37
CA LEU A 61 -15.06 -16.00 3.14
C LEU A 61 -14.05 -17.08 2.71
N HIS A 62 -12.74 -16.78 2.79
CA HIS A 62 -11.68 -17.74 2.44
C HIS A 62 -11.72 -19.00 3.31
N ILE A 63 -12.03 -18.86 4.61
CA ILE A 63 -12.07 -19.98 5.55
C ILE A 63 -13.48 -20.55 5.77
N ALA A 64 -14.51 -20.02 5.10
CA ALA A 64 -15.92 -20.37 5.34
C ALA A 64 -16.18 -21.88 5.13
N ASP A 65 -15.67 -22.43 4.03
CA ASP A 65 -15.81 -23.86 3.70
C ASP A 65 -15.17 -24.77 4.75
N PHE A 66 -14.07 -24.34 5.36
CA PHE A 66 -13.46 -25.10 6.44
C PHE A 66 -14.26 -24.96 7.73
N THR A 67 -14.65 -23.73 8.07
CA THR A 67 -15.38 -23.40 9.29
C THR A 67 -16.73 -24.14 9.36
N THR A 68 -17.43 -24.26 8.24
CA THR A 68 -18.70 -25.00 8.14
C THR A 68 -18.55 -26.52 8.29
N ARG A 69 -17.37 -27.09 8.02
CA ARG A 69 -17.09 -28.53 8.19
C ARG A 69 -16.73 -28.92 9.62
N LEU A 70 -16.21 -27.98 10.42
CA LEU A 70 -15.74 -28.25 11.79
C LEU A 70 -16.83 -28.84 12.72
N PRO A 71 -18.08 -28.34 12.72
CA PRO A 71 -19.15 -28.93 13.54
C PRO A 71 -19.44 -30.41 13.20
N SER A 72 -19.30 -30.78 11.92
CA SER A 72 -19.52 -32.17 11.47
C SER A 72 -18.31 -33.07 11.69
N ASN A 73 -17.10 -32.50 11.67
CA ASN A 73 -15.86 -33.23 11.92
C ASN A 73 -14.84 -32.35 12.64
N VAL A 74 -14.78 -32.49 13.95
CA VAL A 74 -13.83 -31.77 14.82
C VAL A 74 -12.35 -32.15 14.58
N LYS A 75 -12.09 -33.25 13.86
CA LYS A 75 -10.74 -33.68 13.44
C LYS A 75 -10.41 -33.29 12.00
N ALA A 76 -11.25 -32.48 11.35
CA ALA A 76 -10.99 -32.01 10.00
C ALA A 76 -9.68 -31.20 9.99
N SER A 77 -8.74 -31.61 9.14
CA SER A 77 -7.49 -30.88 8.92
C SER A 77 -7.75 -29.72 7.96
N TYR A 78 -7.25 -28.53 8.30
CA TYR A 78 -7.23 -27.40 7.39
C TYR A 78 -6.13 -27.62 6.35
N GLN A 79 -6.53 -27.77 5.08
CA GLN A 79 -5.59 -27.76 3.97
C GLN A 79 -5.37 -26.31 3.56
N PHE A 80 -4.14 -25.83 3.73
CA PHE A 80 -3.79 -24.47 3.36
C PHE A 80 -4.01 -24.24 1.86
N CYS A 81 -4.79 -23.21 1.53
CA CYS A 81 -4.90 -22.64 0.20
C CYS A 81 -4.38 -21.20 0.21
N PRO A 82 -3.62 -20.77 -0.81
CA PRO A 82 -3.13 -19.40 -0.91
C PRO A 82 -4.28 -18.39 -0.83
N ILE A 83 -4.10 -17.36 0.00
CA ILE A 83 -5.10 -16.29 0.15
C ILE A 83 -4.94 -15.33 -1.03
N PRO A 84 -6.02 -15.00 -1.76
CA PRO A 84 -5.95 -13.97 -2.80
C PRO A 84 -5.50 -12.62 -2.23
N LEU A 85 -4.73 -11.86 -3.01
CA LEU A 85 -4.33 -10.50 -2.64
C LEU A 85 -5.59 -9.64 -2.41
N ILE A 86 -5.67 -9.03 -1.24
CA ILE A 86 -6.74 -8.10 -0.89
C ILE A 86 -6.41 -6.74 -1.49
N GLN A 87 -7.28 -6.28 -2.39
CA GLN A 87 -7.23 -4.93 -2.94
C GLN A 87 -8.10 -4.01 -2.07
N TYR A 88 -7.56 -2.85 -1.72
CA TYR A 88 -8.24 -1.86 -0.91
C TYR A 88 -8.68 -0.68 -1.79
N PRO A 89 -10.00 -0.48 -2.00
CA PRO A 89 -10.50 0.62 -2.80
C PRO A 89 -10.03 2.00 -2.32
N GLN A 90 -9.83 2.14 -0.99
CA GLN A 90 -9.33 3.36 -0.37
C GLN A 90 -7.92 3.74 -0.82
N LEU A 91 -7.13 2.77 -1.30
CA LEU A 91 -5.73 2.96 -1.69
C LEU A 91 -5.52 2.98 -3.21
N GLU A 92 -6.54 2.69 -4.02
CA GLU A 92 -6.39 2.61 -5.49
C GLU A 92 -5.94 3.93 -6.14
N SER A 93 -6.32 5.06 -5.54
CA SER A 93 -5.91 6.39 -6.00
C SER A 93 -4.69 6.96 -5.26
N GLU A 94 -4.11 6.18 -4.34
CA GLU A 94 -2.95 6.59 -3.57
C GLU A 94 -1.66 6.09 -4.21
N ILE A 95 -0.65 6.96 -4.25
CA ILE A 95 0.71 6.56 -4.63
C ILE A 95 1.50 6.40 -3.34
N PHE A 96 1.80 5.13 -3.00
CA PHE A 96 2.71 4.80 -1.91
C PHE A 96 4.15 4.77 -2.44
N CYS A 97 5.03 5.57 -1.85
CA CYS A 97 6.42 5.67 -2.27
C CYS A 97 7.34 5.66 -1.04
N HIS A 98 8.25 4.69 -1.01
CA HIS A 98 9.14 4.40 0.11
C HIS A 98 8.38 4.04 1.39
N ILE A 99 7.91 5.04 2.13
CA ILE A 99 7.15 4.90 3.38
C ILE A 99 5.98 5.89 3.47
N TYR A 100 5.75 6.67 2.40
CA TYR A 100 4.80 7.77 2.42
C TYR A 100 3.76 7.66 1.30
N TYR A 101 2.53 8.01 1.62
CA TYR A 101 1.47 8.32 0.67
C TYR A 101 1.65 9.74 0.16
N LEU A 102 2.03 9.88 -1.12
CA LEU A 102 2.43 11.16 -1.70
C LEU A 102 1.30 12.21 -1.68
N ARG A 103 0.04 11.79 -1.87
CA ARG A 103 -1.12 12.70 -1.83
C ARG A 103 -1.26 13.35 -0.45
N HIS A 104 -1.08 12.56 0.60
CA HIS A 104 -1.17 13.03 1.98
C HIS A 104 0.06 13.86 2.36
N LEU A 105 1.25 13.43 1.96
CA LEU A 105 2.49 14.18 2.20
C LEU A 105 2.48 15.57 1.56
N CYS A 106 1.95 15.69 0.34
CA CYS A 106 1.83 16.97 -0.37
C CYS A 106 0.69 17.86 0.16
N ASN A 107 -0.15 17.36 1.07
CA ASN A 107 -1.27 18.11 1.62
C ASN A 107 -0.79 19.02 2.77
N VAL A 108 -0.20 20.16 2.41
CA VAL A 108 0.34 21.15 3.36
C VAL A 108 -0.74 21.79 4.24
N THR A 109 -2.02 21.73 3.85
CA THR A 109 -3.11 22.30 4.67
C THR A 109 -3.53 21.36 5.80
N LYS A 110 -3.57 20.04 5.56
CA LYS A 110 -3.91 19.03 6.59
C LYS A 110 -2.70 18.61 7.40
N PHE A 111 -1.51 18.56 6.80
CA PHE A 111 -0.26 18.11 7.42
C PHE A 111 0.87 19.12 7.19
N PRO A 112 0.85 20.29 7.87
CA PRO A 112 1.96 21.21 7.83
C PRO A 112 3.19 20.59 8.51
N ASP A 113 4.38 20.81 7.92
CA ASP A 113 5.68 20.44 8.49
C ASP A 113 5.85 18.96 8.87
N TRP A 114 5.25 18.04 8.11
CA TRP A 114 5.42 16.60 8.37
C TRP A 114 6.90 16.18 8.27
N PRO A 115 7.46 15.50 9.28
CA PRO A 115 8.88 15.13 9.27
C PRO A 115 9.14 14.06 8.21
N ILE A 116 10.14 14.32 7.36
CA ILE A 116 10.59 13.37 6.34
C ILE A 116 11.75 12.56 6.89
N ASN A 117 11.51 11.28 7.14
CA ASN A 117 12.53 10.31 7.51
C ASN A 117 13.36 9.96 6.27
N GLN A 118 14.67 9.86 6.44
CA GLN A 118 15.63 9.47 5.38
C GLN A 118 15.42 10.22 4.05
N PRO A 119 15.52 11.56 4.03
CA PRO A 119 15.12 12.39 2.88
C PRO A 119 15.87 12.03 1.58
N VAL A 120 17.12 11.59 1.68
CA VAL A 120 17.91 11.17 0.51
C VAL A 120 17.37 9.89 -0.11
N GLU A 121 16.98 8.91 0.71
CA GLU A 121 16.48 7.64 0.20
C GLU A 121 15.05 7.79 -0.33
N PHE A 122 14.23 8.55 0.38
CA PHE A 122 12.91 8.95 -0.09
C PHE A 122 12.98 9.62 -1.48
N LEU A 123 13.88 10.58 -1.67
CA LEU A 123 14.03 11.26 -2.96
C LEU A 123 14.41 10.30 -4.08
N LYS A 124 15.34 9.36 -3.84
CA LYS A 124 15.70 8.35 -4.82
C LYS A 124 14.50 7.48 -5.20
N CYS A 125 13.76 6.98 -4.20
CA CYS A 125 12.55 6.20 -4.44
C CYS A 125 11.54 7.01 -5.27
N CYS A 126 11.30 8.28 -4.93
CA CYS A 126 10.41 9.15 -5.69
C CYS A 126 10.84 9.32 -7.15
N LEU A 127 12.14 9.51 -7.41
CA LEU A 127 12.66 9.60 -8.77
C LEU A 127 12.49 8.30 -9.56
N ILE A 128 12.70 7.14 -8.90
CA ILE A 128 12.49 5.83 -9.49
C ILE A 128 11.01 5.61 -9.82
N THR A 129 10.12 5.89 -8.88
CA THR A 129 8.66 5.78 -9.06
C THR A 129 8.17 6.71 -10.16
N LEU A 130 8.64 7.96 -10.18
CA LEU A 130 8.31 8.92 -11.23
C LEU A 130 8.76 8.41 -12.60
N LYS A 131 9.98 7.86 -12.70
CA LYS A 131 10.48 7.29 -13.95
C LYS A 131 9.62 6.10 -14.41
N ALA A 132 9.24 5.22 -13.49
CA ALA A 132 8.36 4.10 -13.79
C ALA A 132 6.97 4.55 -14.28
N GLU A 133 6.42 5.61 -13.68
CA GLU A 133 5.16 6.22 -14.14
C GLU A 133 5.30 6.89 -15.51
N LEU A 134 6.43 7.52 -15.82
CA LEU A 134 6.69 8.08 -17.16
C LEU A 134 6.83 7.00 -18.23
N ASP A 135 7.43 5.87 -17.90
CA ASP A 135 7.60 4.72 -18.80
C ASP A 135 6.29 3.91 -18.96
N ARG A 136 5.26 4.17 -18.14
CA ARG A 136 3.96 3.49 -18.19
C ARG A 136 3.24 3.82 -19.50
N LYS A 137 3.28 2.88 -20.45
CA LYS A 137 2.54 2.96 -21.72
C LYS A 137 1.03 2.92 -21.44
N GLY A 138 0.41 4.09 -21.40
CA GLY A 138 -1.02 4.22 -21.11
C GLY A 138 -1.44 5.56 -20.53
N CYS A 139 -0.57 6.57 -20.45
CA CYS A 139 -0.99 7.94 -20.12
C CYS A 139 -2.00 8.42 -21.17
N SER A 140 -3.28 8.41 -20.79
CA SER A 140 -4.39 8.92 -21.59
C SER A 140 -4.37 10.45 -21.71
N MET A 141 -3.62 11.10 -20.81
CA MET A 141 -3.47 12.55 -20.76
C MET A 141 -2.30 12.97 -21.66
N SER A 142 -2.58 13.79 -22.67
CA SER A 142 -1.53 14.40 -23.49
C SER A 142 -0.69 15.35 -22.63
N VAL A 143 0.53 15.67 -23.09
CA VAL A 143 1.45 16.58 -22.39
C VAL A 143 0.80 17.95 -22.17
N GLU A 144 -0.02 18.41 -23.11
CA GLU A 144 -0.75 19.69 -23.02
C GLU A 144 -1.82 19.66 -21.92
N ALA A 145 -2.58 18.56 -21.82
CA ALA A 145 -3.57 18.39 -20.78
C ALA A 145 -2.91 18.27 -19.39
N ALA A 146 -1.75 17.60 -19.31
CA ALA A 146 -0.95 17.53 -18.09
C ALA A 146 -0.46 18.92 -17.66
N CYS A 147 0.06 19.74 -18.57
CA CYS A 147 0.50 21.10 -18.28
C CYS A 147 -0.65 21.99 -17.79
N GLN A 148 -1.86 21.85 -18.36
CA GLN A 148 -3.03 22.59 -17.91
C GLN A 148 -3.44 22.20 -16.48
N VAL A 149 -3.46 20.90 -16.16
CA VAL A 149 -3.79 20.40 -14.81
C VAL A 149 -2.73 20.81 -13.79
N LEU A 150 -1.46 20.75 -14.16
CA LEU A 150 -0.33 21.09 -13.29
C LEU A 150 -0.06 22.61 -13.22
N HIS A 151 -0.84 23.43 -13.92
CA HIS A 151 -0.64 24.88 -14.05
C HIS A 151 0.79 25.26 -14.49
N LEU A 152 1.43 24.42 -15.31
CA LEU A 152 2.76 24.65 -15.83
C LEU A 152 2.68 25.42 -17.16
N LYS A 153 3.51 26.45 -17.32
CA LYS A 153 3.69 27.10 -18.64
C LYS A 153 4.43 26.12 -19.56
N SER A 154 3.86 25.82 -20.72
CA SER A 154 4.43 24.91 -21.72
C SER A 154 5.87 25.29 -22.15
N GLU A 155 6.26 26.55 -22.00
CA GLU A 155 7.61 27.06 -22.26
C GLU A 155 8.69 26.47 -21.33
N MET A 156 8.32 25.97 -20.14
CA MET A 156 9.27 25.38 -19.19
C MET A 156 9.72 23.97 -19.58
N LEU A 157 8.97 23.28 -20.45
CA LEU A 157 9.31 21.92 -20.89
C LEU A 157 10.56 21.85 -21.78
N GLN A 158 10.97 22.96 -22.39
CA GLN A 158 12.21 23.03 -23.19
C GLN A 158 13.48 22.89 -22.34
N TYR A 159 13.38 23.01 -21.02
CA TYR A 159 14.52 22.88 -20.11
C TYR A 159 14.65 21.49 -19.47
N PHE A 160 13.68 20.60 -19.70
CA PHE A 160 13.62 19.26 -19.10
C PHE A 160 13.80 18.11 -20.12
N PHE A 161 13.95 18.42 -21.41
CA PHE A 161 14.25 17.48 -22.49
C PHE A 161 15.53 17.85 -23.23
#